data_AF-A0A969PKP5-F1
#
_entry.id   AF-A0A969PKP5-F1
#
_cell.length_a   1.000
_cell.length_b   1.000
_cell.length_c   1.000
_cell.angle_alpha   90.00
_cell.angle_beta   90.00
_cell.angle_gamma   90.00
#
_symmetry.space_group_name_H-M   'P 1'
#
loop_
_entity.id
_entity.type
_entity.pdbx_description
1 polymer ?
#
loop_
_entity_poly.entity_id
_entity_poly.type
_entity_poly.pdbx_seq_one_letter_code
_entity_poly.pdbx_strand_id
1 'polypeptide(L)'
;YWCADRKFSSVQAGDIIIDTTEDVLLDATGNENNNTSIFNSNLGNGNAGNIKINARNISTLNGAAITSFGNEQGNTGNITLTARENILLDGIFQNSFIGGIQNSITQSEETTSNLESTANVGSINITAQNLTLTNGAEIQSLVAGVADSGNIDLNIFDTISIDGEGETIDVNEDGITDSVPSGISSRISTLGTGDSGDINILTNNLFITNGGEIDVSNFRIGNAGDINIKADTIELDGQGVSKTIVNNGQDLTISATSIISSRTISGNDRTVEGNGGNISIDTNSLVATNGGSVDAFSTGIGNAGNITIDAKIKLF
;
A
#
# COMPACT_ATOMS: atom_id res chain seq x y z
N TYR A 1 -36.74 11.02 -17.66
CA TYR A 1 -36.84 10.40 -16.33
C TYR A 1 -36.57 8.91 -16.49
N TRP A 2 -35.31 8.50 -16.31
CA TRP A 2 -34.94 7.09 -16.21
C TRP A 2 -34.81 6.76 -14.72
N CYS A 3 -35.69 5.92 -14.21
CA CYS A 3 -35.50 5.26 -12.92
C CYS A 3 -35.03 3.83 -13.26
N ALA A 4 -33.72 3.64 -13.30
CA ALA A 4 -33.14 2.31 -13.25
C ALA A 4 -32.89 2.01 -11.77
N ASP A 5 -33.85 1.36 -11.11
CA ASP A 5 -33.63 0.73 -9.81
C ASP A 5 -32.73 -0.50 -10.05
N ARG A 6 -31.41 -0.28 -10.15
CA ARG A 6 -30.42 -1.35 -10.15
C ARG A 6 -30.34 -1.89 -8.72
N LYS A 7 -31.28 -2.77 -8.35
CA LYS A 7 -31.19 -3.51 -7.08
C LYS A 7 -30.05 -4.51 -7.16
N PHE A 8 -28.87 -4.11 -6.70
CA PHE A 8 -27.80 -5.04 -6.41
C PHE A 8 -28.19 -5.93 -5.22
N SER A 9 -27.65 -7.15 -5.17
CA SER A 9 -27.92 -8.08 -4.06
C SER A 9 -27.30 -7.55 -2.77
N SER A 10 -28.01 -7.65 -1.64
CA SER A 10 -27.50 -7.35 -0.29
C SER A 10 -26.75 -8.53 0.33
N VAL A 11 -26.37 -9.53 -0.47
CA VAL A 11 -25.78 -10.77 0.02
C VAL A 11 -24.28 -10.56 0.25
N GLN A 12 -23.80 -11.02 1.39
CA GLN A 12 -22.39 -10.97 1.79
C GLN A 12 -21.59 -12.07 1.07
N ALA A 13 -20.36 -11.77 0.65
CA ALA A 13 -19.46 -12.79 0.10
C ALA A 13 -18.93 -13.69 1.23
N GLY A 14 -18.66 -14.96 0.89
CA GLY A 14 -18.09 -15.92 1.85
C GLY A 14 -16.59 -15.65 2.10
N ASP A 15 -16.07 -16.22 3.18
CA ASP A 15 -14.64 -16.15 3.48
C ASP A 15 -13.84 -17.11 2.60
N ILE A 16 -12.60 -16.73 2.28
CA ILE A 16 -11.59 -17.61 1.70
C ILE A 16 -10.64 -18.02 2.82
N ILE A 17 -10.54 -19.32 3.09
CA ILE A 17 -9.68 -19.86 4.13
C ILE A 17 -8.75 -20.90 3.51
N ILE A 18 -7.46 -20.62 3.53
CA ILE A 18 -6.40 -21.56 3.16
C ILE A 18 -5.62 -21.89 4.43
N ASP A 19 -5.68 -23.14 4.86
CA ASP A 19 -4.98 -23.61 6.06
C ASP A 19 -4.14 -24.82 5.68
N THR A 20 -2.82 -24.62 5.59
CA THR A 20 -1.88 -25.66 5.14
C THR A 20 -0.63 -25.68 6.00
N THR A 21 -0.05 -26.87 6.17
CA THR A 21 1.27 -27.01 6.77
C THR A 21 2.39 -26.68 5.79
N GLU A 22 2.12 -26.65 4.50
CA GLU A 22 3.12 -26.44 3.46
C GLU A 22 3.08 -24.99 2.95
N ASP A 23 3.76 -24.74 1.84
CA ASP A 23 3.84 -23.42 1.23
C ASP A 23 2.60 -23.10 0.41
N VAL A 24 2.26 -21.82 0.37
CA VAL A 24 1.31 -21.25 -0.60
C VAL A 24 2.12 -20.45 -1.61
N LEU A 25 2.08 -20.87 -2.87
CA LEU A 25 2.76 -20.21 -3.97
C LEU A 25 1.73 -19.73 -4.99
N LEU A 26 1.69 -18.42 -5.21
CA LEU A 26 1.00 -17.77 -6.30
C LEU A 26 2.06 -17.27 -7.27
N ASP A 27 2.06 -17.79 -8.49
CA ASP A 27 3.04 -17.45 -9.51
C ASP A 27 2.29 -17.05 -10.79
N ALA A 28 2.42 -15.80 -11.20
CA ALA A 28 1.82 -15.29 -12.43
C ALA A 28 2.80 -15.47 -13.60
N THR A 29 2.28 -15.68 -14.81
CA THR A 29 3.15 -15.98 -15.96
C THR A 29 3.74 -14.73 -16.64
N GLY A 30 3.67 -13.55 -15.99
CA GLY A 30 4.22 -12.29 -16.50
C GLY A 30 3.64 -11.78 -17.84
N ASN A 31 2.49 -12.32 -18.27
CA ASN A 31 1.82 -11.95 -19.53
C ASN A 31 0.42 -11.38 -19.25
N GLU A 32 0.03 -10.40 -20.07
CA GLU A 32 -1.14 -9.51 -19.99
C GLU A 32 -2.52 -10.12 -19.65
N ASN A 33 -2.69 -11.44 -19.67
CA ASN A 33 -3.99 -12.12 -19.51
C ASN A 33 -4.02 -13.23 -18.45
N ASN A 34 -2.90 -13.47 -17.74
CA ASN A 34 -2.80 -14.55 -16.75
C ASN A 34 -2.43 -13.99 -15.37
N ASN A 35 -3.39 -13.36 -14.72
CA ASN A 35 -3.25 -12.94 -13.34
C ASN A 35 -3.49 -14.16 -12.44
N THR A 36 -2.48 -14.55 -11.65
CA THR A 36 -2.66 -15.49 -10.55
C THR A 36 -3.08 -14.71 -9.32
N SER A 37 -4.31 -14.91 -8.86
CA SER A 37 -4.79 -14.20 -7.68
C SER A 37 -5.69 -15.03 -6.76
N ILE A 38 -5.61 -14.72 -5.47
CA ILE A 38 -6.64 -15.02 -4.49
C ILE A 38 -7.43 -13.74 -4.30
N PHE A 39 -8.70 -13.71 -4.73
CA PHE A 39 -9.50 -12.51 -4.62
C PHE A 39 -10.84 -12.78 -3.95
N ASN A 40 -11.26 -11.85 -3.09
CA ASN A 40 -12.62 -11.79 -2.58
C ASN A 40 -13.24 -10.46 -2.99
N SER A 41 -14.47 -10.47 -3.50
CA SER A 41 -15.12 -9.23 -3.91
C SER A 41 -16.62 -9.22 -3.67
N ASN A 42 -17.15 -8.03 -3.39
CA ASN A 42 -18.59 -7.78 -3.42
C ASN A 42 -18.89 -6.55 -4.27
N LEU A 43 -19.52 -6.79 -5.41
CA LEU A 43 -19.96 -5.73 -6.33
C LEU A 43 -21.39 -5.25 -6.05
N GLY A 44 -22.06 -5.82 -5.05
CA GLY A 44 -23.37 -5.40 -4.58
C GLY A 44 -23.32 -4.62 -3.28
N ASN A 45 -24.41 -4.68 -2.51
CA ASN A 45 -24.58 -3.88 -1.29
C ASN A 45 -24.21 -4.67 -0.02
N GLY A 46 -23.72 -5.90 -0.19
CA GLY A 46 -23.20 -6.71 0.91
C GLY A 46 -21.70 -6.47 1.11
N ASN A 47 -21.18 -6.93 2.23
CA ASN A 47 -19.74 -6.88 2.50
C ASN A 47 -18.99 -7.96 1.70
N ALA A 48 -17.71 -7.73 1.40
CA ALA A 48 -16.82 -8.81 0.99
C ALA A 48 -16.49 -9.71 2.20
N GLY A 49 -16.19 -10.97 1.94
CA GLY A 49 -15.71 -11.88 2.99
C GLY A 49 -14.23 -11.65 3.28
N ASN A 50 -13.73 -12.28 4.33
CA ASN A 50 -12.32 -12.20 4.69
C ASN A 50 -11.48 -13.16 3.84
N ILE A 51 -10.19 -12.87 3.76
CA ILE A 51 -9.18 -13.79 3.22
C ILE A 51 -8.25 -14.16 4.37
N LYS A 52 -8.16 -15.45 4.68
CA LYS A 52 -7.24 -15.97 5.70
C LYS A 52 -6.34 -17.04 5.10
N ILE A 53 -5.02 -16.86 5.24
CA ILE A 53 -4.03 -17.82 4.76
C ILE A 53 -3.08 -18.16 5.91
N ASN A 54 -3.03 -19.44 6.28
CA ASN A 54 -2.01 -20.00 7.16
C ASN A 54 -1.13 -20.97 6.36
N ALA A 55 0.18 -20.78 6.41
CA ALA A 55 1.13 -21.60 5.65
C ALA A 55 2.50 -21.66 6.33
N ARG A 56 3.40 -22.49 5.81
CA ARG A 56 4.83 -22.40 6.17
C ARG A 56 5.44 -21.13 5.57
N ASN A 57 5.38 -21.00 4.24
CA ASN A 57 5.71 -19.79 3.49
C ASN A 57 4.52 -19.35 2.63
N ILE A 58 4.41 -18.05 2.38
CA ILE A 58 3.46 -17.48 1.42
C ILE A 58 4.27 -16.68 0.40
N SER A 59 4.11 -16.98 -0.88
CA SER A 59 4.84 -16.28 -1.93
C SER A 59 3.89 -15.83 -3.04
N THR A 60 3.98 -14.56 -3.40
CA THR A 60 3.39 -14.00 -4.62
C THR A 60 4.53 -13.63 -5.55
N LEU A 61 4.67 -14.33 -6.67
CA LEU A 61 5.74 -14.12 -7.64
C LEU A 61 5.21 -13.53 -8.93
N ASN A 62 6.07 -12.79 -9.62
CA ASN A 62 5.80 -12.27 -10.96
C ASN A 62 4.51 -11.44 -11.06
N GLY A 63 4.19 -10.65 -10.02
CA GLY A 63 2.99 -9.81 -10.00
C GLY A 63 1.70 -10.53 -9.59
N ALA A 64 1.77 -11.77 -9.07
CA ALA A 64 0.62 -12.41 -8.44
C ALA A 64 0.09 -11.59 -7.26
N ALA A 65 -1.21 -11.71 -6.96
CA ALA A 65 -1.87 -10.84 -5.99
C ALA A 65 -2.86 -11.55 -5.04
N ILE A 66 -2.95 -11.04 -3.81
CA ILE A 66 -4.00 -11.39 -2.85
C ILE A 66 -4.84 -10.14 -2.61
N THR A 67 -6.11 -10.17 -3.03
CA THR A 67 -6.91 -8.96 -3.10
C THR A 67 -8.30 -9.08 -2.48
N SER A 68 -8.74 -8.02 -1.80
CA SER A 68 -10.12 -7.86 -1.35
C SER A 68 -10.67 -6.58 -1.94
N PHE A 69 -11.77 -6.67 -2.69
CA PHE A 69 -12.32 -5.57 -3.49
C PHE A 69 -13.79 -5.29 -3.16
N GLY A 70 -14.15 -4.02 -3.01
CA GLY A 70 -15.52 -3.59 -2.77
C GLY A 70 -15.93 -2.38 -3.60
N ASN A 71 -17.24 -2.18 -3.72
CA ASN A 71 -17.84 -0.93 -4.16
C ASN A 71 -18.26 -0.08 -2.95
N GLU A 72 -18.60 1.20 -3.17
CA GLU A 72 -18.99 2.19 -2.14
C GLU A 72 -20.27 1.86 -1.31
N GLN A 73 -20.82 0.65 -1.44
CA GLN A 73 -22.06 0.25 -0.75
C GLN A 73 -21.86 -0.90 0.25
N GLY A 74 -20.68 -1.52 0.31
CA GLY A 74 -20.37 -2.59 1.25
C GLY A 74 -18.90 -2.59 1.68
N ASN A 75 -18.63 -2.98 2.92
CA ASN A 75 -17.27 -3.03 3.44
C ASN A 75 -16.46 -4.12 2.74
N THR A 76 -15.16 -3.91 2.55
CA THR A 76 -14.27 -5.00 2.18
C THR A 76 -13.98 -5.88 3.40
N GLY A 77 -13.60 -7.14 3.15
CA GLY A 77 -13.17 -8.02 4.22
C GLY A 77 -11.72 -7.76 4.63
N ASN A 78 -11.31 -8.34 5.75
CA ASN A 78 -9.92 -8.30 6.18
C ASN A 78 -9.07 -9.31 5.39
N ILE A 79 -7.81 -8.98 5.18
CA ILE A 79 -6.80 -9.92 4.69
C ILE A 79 -5.91 -10.29 5.87
N THR A 80 -5.81 -11.57 6.20
CA THR A 80 -4.99 -12.09 7.31
C THR A 80 -4.04 -13.16 6.80
N LEU A 81 -2.74 -12.87 6.84
CA LEU A 81 -1.70 -13.81 6.45
C LEU A 81 -0.88 -14.23 7.68
N THR A 82 -0.73 -15.52 7.88
CA THR A 82 0.11 -16.10 8.92
C THR A 82 1.06 -17.11 8.29
N ALA A 83 2.31 -16.72 8.09
CA ALA A 83 3.39 -17.61 7.69
C ALA A 83 4.20 -18.02 8.92
N ARG A 84 4.59 -19.29 9.01
CA ARG A 84 5.51 -19.72 10.08
C ARG A 84 6.94 -19.26 9.83
N GLU A 85 7.30 -19.07 8.57
CA GLU A 85 8.62 -18.64 8.12
C GLU A 85 8.47 -17.35 7.32
N ASN A 86 8.45 -17.41 5.99
CA ASN A 86 8.63 -16.22 5.16
C ASN A 86 7.36 -15.84 4.40
N ILE A 87 7.19 -14.53 4.20
CA ILE A 87 6.32 -13.97 3.18
C ILE A 87 7.19 -13.25 2.17
N LEU A 88 7.10 -13.67 0.91
CA LEU A 88 7.82 -13.08 -0.22
C LEU A 88 6.81 -12.50 -1.19
N LEU A 89 6.86 -11.18 -1.38
CA LEU A 89 6.06 -10.47 -2.35
C LEU A 89 6.99 -9.94 -3.43
N ASP A 90 6.83 -10.49 -4.62
CA ASP A 90 7.59 -10.15 -5.81
C ASP A 90 6.62 -9.62 -6.87
N GLY A 91 6.78 -8.32 -7.13
CA GLY A 91 5.92 -7.57 -8.03
C GLY A 91 6.39 -7.66 -9.47
N ILE A 92 5.48 -7.36 -10.38
CA ILE A 92 5.76 -6.83 -11.71
C ILE A 92 4.62 -5.85 -11.94
N PHE A 93 4.92 -4.58 -12.22
CA PHE A 93 3.88 -3.67 -12.68
C PHE A 93 3.64 -4.01 -14.15
N GLN A 94 2.48 -4.55 -14.50
CA GLN A 94 1.99 -4.63 -15.89
C GLN A 94 0.49 -4.32 -15.86
N ASN A 95 -0.01 -3.50 -16.79
CA ASN A 95 -1.43 -3.13 -16.90
C ASN A 95 -2.07 -2.52 -15.64
N SER A 96 -1.31 -1.74 -14.87
CA SER A 96 -1.80 -1.08 -13.65
C SER A 96 -2.25 -2.05 -12.53
N PHE A 97 -1.90 -3.33 -12.62
CA PHE A 97 -2.06 -4.27 -11.52
C PHE A 97 -0.83 -4.24 -10.61
N ILE A 98 -1.09 -4.11 -9.32
CA ILE A 98 -0.07 -4.09 -8.29
C ILE A 98 0.10 -5.52 -7.78
N GLY A 99 1.30 -6.08 -7.93
CA GLY A 99 1.66 -7.36 -7.33
C GLY A 99 1.74 -7.25 -5.80
N GLY A 100 1.36 -8.31 -5.09
CA GLY A 100 1.39 -8.32 -3.63
C GLY A 100 0.01 -8.41 -2.98
N ILE A 101 -0.30 -7.51 -2.06
CA ILE A 101 -1.52 -7.57 -1.23
C ILE A 101 -2.28 -6.26 -1.36
N GLN A 102 -3.55 -6.32 -1.73
CA GLN A 102 -4.37 -5.13 -1.89
C GLN A 102 -5.75 -5.30 -1.24
N ASN A 103 -6.12 -4.34 -0.39
CA ASN A 103 -7.49 -4.19 0.04
C ASN A 103 -8.02 -2.85 -0.47
N SER A 104 -9.10 -2.86 -1.25
CA SER A 104 -9.52 -1.63 -1.92
C SER A 104 -11.01 -1.47 -2.14
N ILE A 105 -11.44 -0.21 -2.10
CA ILE A 105 -12.71 0.25 -2.63
C ILE A 105 -12.40 1.18 -3.79
N THR A 106 -12.99 0.92 -4.96
CA THR A 106 -12.91 1.84 -6.09
C THR A 106 -14.31 2.22 -6.57
N GLN A 107 -14.46 3.48 -6.98
CA GLN A 107 -15.71 4.01 -7.51
C GLN A 107 -15.85 3.64 -8.99
N SER A 108 -17.07 3.24 -9.41
CA SER A 108 -17.41 3.23 -10.83
C SER A 108 -17.62 4.67 -11.31
N GLU A 109 -16.96 5.08 -12.39
CA GLU A 109 -16.92 6.44 -12.95
C GLU A 109 -18.29 7.17 -13.13
N GLU A 110 -19.43 6.49 -12.96
CA GLU A 110 -20.78 7.01 -13.16
C GLU A 110 -21.38 7.81 -11.96
N THR A 111 -20.81 7.79 -10.75
CA THR A 111 -21.46 8.38 -9.56
C THR A 111 -20.78 9.66 -9.05
N THR A 112 -20.94 10.76 -9.78
CA THR A 112 -20.48 12.11 -9.40
C THR A 112 -21.38 12.84 -8.38
N SER A 113 -22.27 12.14 -7.68
CA SER A 113 -23.24 12.77 -6.79
C SER A 113 -22.98 12.40 -5.33
N ASN A 114 -22.60 13.38 -4.49
CA ASN A 114 -22.91 13.57 -3.06
C ASN A 114 -23.38 12.35 -2.24
N LEU A 115 -22.76 11.19 -2.39
CA LEU A 115 -23.11 10.00 -1.62
C LEU A 115 -22.18 9.96 -0.42
N GLU A 116 -22.77 10.06 0.77
CA GLU A 116 -22.16 9.52 1.97
C GLU A 116 -22.12 7.99 1.79
N SER A 117 -20.98 7.48 1.34
CA SER A 117 -20.71 6.05 1.45
C SER A 117 -20.58 5.71 2.94
N THR A 118 -21.03 4.51 3.28
CA THR A 118 -20.85 3.91 4.61
C THR A 118 -19.87 2.74 4.57
N ALA A 119 -19.22 2.54 3.43
CA ALA A 119 -18.27 1.46 3.23
C ALA A 119 -16.91 1.81 3.86
N ASN A 120 -16.26 0.79 4.42
CA ASN A 120 -14.91 0.86 4.94
C ASN A 120 -14.06 -0.24 4.31
N VAL A 121 -12.78 0.05 4.12
CA VAL A 121 -11.80 -0.97 3.72
C VAL A 121 -11.38 -1.73 4.97
N GLY A 122 -11.41 -3.06 4.91
CA GLY A 122 -10.92 -3.93 5.98
C GLY A 122 -9.41 -3.83 6.17
N SER A 123 -8.91 -4.32 7.30
CA SER A 123 -7.49 -4.27 7.63
C SER A 123 -6.69 -5.37 6.92
N ILE A 124 -5.40 -5.11 6.72
CA ILE A 124 -4.41 -6.11 6.32
C ILE A 124 -3.57 -6.46 7.55
N ASN A 125 -3.60 -7.73 7.94
CA ASN A 125 -2.90 -8.24 9.12
C ASN A 125 -1.89 -9.31 8.70
N ILE A 126 -0.62 -9.11 9.01
CA ILE A 126 0.45 -10.03 8.60
C ILE A 126 1.27 -10.45 9.81
N THR A 127 1.47 -11.77 9.94
CA THR A 127 2.40 -12.35 10.91
C THR A 127 3.32 -13.34 10.20
N ALA A 128 4.63 -13.13 10.34
CA ALA A 128 5.65 -13.99 9.75
C ALA A 128 6.97 -13.90 10.53
N GLN A 129 7.94 -14.76 10.19
CA GLN A 129 9.31 -14.57 10.63
C GLN A 129 10.00 -13.47 9.81
N ASN A 130 9.86 -13.52 8.48
CA ASN A 130 10.42 -12.52 7.57
C ASN A 130 9.38 -12.07 6.54
N LEU A 131 9.48 -10.81 6.12
CA LEU A 131 8.70 -10.22 5.04
C LEU A 131 9.64 -9.53 4.05
N THR A 132 9.51 -9.87 2.77
CA THR A 132 10.31 -9.29 1.69
C THR A 132 9.40 -8.76 0.59
N LEU A 133 9.61 -7.51 0.18
CA LEU A 133 8.92 -6.85 -0.94
C LEU A 133 9.97 -6.43 -1.97
N THR A 134 9.87 -6.93 -3.19
CA THR A 134 10.80 -6.66 -4.31
C THR A 134 10.04 -6.36 -5.60
N ASN A 135 10.73 -5.77 -6.58
CA ASN A 135 10.25 -5.62 -7.95
C ASN A 135 8.90 -4.87 -8.07
N GLY A 136 8.65 -3.89 -7.19
CA GLY A 136 7.42 -3.09 -7.18
C GLY A 136 6.24 -3.76 -6.48
N ALA A 137 6.49 -4.77 -5.64
CA ALA A 137 5.46 -5.37 -4.79
C ALA A 137 4.93 -4.37 -3.76
N GLU A 138 3.61 -4.33 -3.57
CA GLU A 138 2.98 -3.46 -2.59
C GLU A 138 2.08 -4.21 -1.61
N ILE A 139 2.05 -3.74 -0.36
CA ILE A 139 0.99 -4.04 0.60
C ILE A 139 0.16 -2.77 0.74
N GLN A 140 -1.07 -2.77 0.22
CA GLN A 140 -1.83 -1.56 0.02
C GLN A 140 -3.26 -1.65 0.57
N SER A 141 -3.65 -0.63 1.33
CA SER A 141 -5.05 -0.30 1.58
C SER A 141 -5.42 0.96 0.80
N LEU A 142 -6.36 0.87 -0.14
CA LEU A 142 -6.66 1.94 -1.10
C LEU A 142 -8.15 2.29 -1.13
N VAL A 143 -8.44 3.58 -1.05
CA VAL A 143 -9.76 4.12 -1.35
C VAL A 143 -9.68 5.04 -2.57
N ALA A 144 -10.37 4.66 -3.63
CA ALA A 144 -10.64 5.50 -4.79
C ALA A 144 -12.14 5.75 -4.94
N GLY A 145 -12.76 6.28 -3.88
CA GLY A 145 -14.18 6.56 -3.74
C GLY A 145 -14.46 7.17 -2.36
N VAL A 146 -15.69 7.09 -1.85
CA VAL A 146 -15.98 7.53 -0.48
C VAL A 146 -15.86 6.33 0.46
N ALA A 147 -14.87 6.30 1.36
CA ALA A 147 -14.67 5.26 2.39
C ALA A 147 -13.47 5.62 3.28
N ASP A 148 -13.44 5.06 4.50
CA ASP A 148 -12.21 5.06 5.29
C ASP A 148 -11.33 3.85 4.91
N SER A 149 -10.03 4.07 4.82
CA SER A 149 -9.05 3.02 4.52
C SER A 149 -8.77 2.18 5.77
N GLY A 150 -8.52 0.88 5.58
CA GLY A 150 -8.19 -0.04 6.65
C GLY A 150 -6.74 0.10 7.11
N ASN A 151 -6.49 -0.30 8.36
CA ASN A 151 -5.14 -0.35 8.92
C ASN A 151 -4.31 -1.47 8.29
N ILE A 152 -2.99 -1.28 8.27
CA ILE A 152 -2.01 -2.30 7.94
C ILE A 152 -1.20 -2.61 9.19
N ASP A 153 -1.37 -3.82 9.71
CA ASP A 153 -0.74 -4.29 10.94
C ASP A 153 0.26 -5.42 10.61
N LEU A 154 1.55 -5.12 10.77
CA LEU A 154 2.65 -6.04 10.50
C LEU A 154 3.34 -6.46 11.80
N ASN A 155 3.25 -7.75 12.13
CA ASN A 155 3.96 -8.37 13.25
C ASN A 155 4.97 -9.38 12.71
N ILE A 156 6.14 -8.91 12.35
CA ILE A 156 7.19 -9.70 11.69
C ILE A 156 8.29 -9.96 12.71
N PHE A 157 8.65 -11.21 12.97
CA PHE A 157 9.53 -11.49 14.10
C PHE A 157 10.95 -10.97 13.90
N ASP A 158 11.53 -11.15 12.71
CA ASP A 158 12.95 -10.90 12.47
C ASP A 158 13.16 -9.71 11.54
N THR A 159 12.82 -9.85 10.25
CA THR A 159 13.19 -8.84 9.25
C THR A 159 12.04 -8.49 8.31
N ILE A 160 11.85 -7.18 8.11
CA ILE A 160 11.13 -6.61 6.97
C ILE A 160 12.17 -5.99 6.04
N SER A 161 12.17 -6.42 4.77
CA SER A 161 13.01 -5.86 3.72
C SER A 161 12.13 -5.35 2.58
N ILE A 162 12.21 -4.05 2.32
CA ILE A 162 11.50 -3.38 1.24
C ILE A 162 12.56 -2.85 0.28
N ASP A 163 12.64 -3.49 -0.88
CA ASP A 163 13.57 -3.14 -1.94
C ASP A 163 12.83 -2.43 -3.07
N GLY A 164 13.02 -1.11 -3.18
CA GLY A 164 12.30 -0.25 -4.11
C GLY A 164 12.64 -0.43 -5.58
N GLU A 165 13.65 -1.25 -5.91
CA GLU A 165 14.01 -1.56 -7.29
C GLU A 165 12.85 -2.33 -7.97
N GLY A 166 11.97 -1.59 -8.66
CA GLY A 166 10.88 -2.11 -9.48
C GLY A 166 11.24 -2.13 -10.97
N GLU A 167 10.76 -3.12 -11.71
CA GLU A 167 10.83 -3.07 -13.18
C GLU A 167 10.08 -1.83 -13.70
N THR A 168 10.75 -1.11 -14.58
CA THR A 168 10.16 0.01 -15.32
C THR A 168 9.10 -0.51 -16.30
N ILE A 169 7.84 -0.10 -16.17
CA ILE A 169 6.91 -0.24 -17.30
C ILE A 169 7.32 0.75 -18.38
N ASP A 170 7.28 0.25 -19.62
CA ASP A 170 7.29 0.94 -20.90
C ASP A 170 7.22 2.47 -20.83
N VAL A 171 8.17 3.07 -21.54
CA VAL A 171 8.14 4.47 -21.95
C VAL A 171 6.81 4.78 -22.63
N ASN A 172 6.02 5.67 -22.05
CA ASN A 172 4.97 6.37 -22.82
C ASN A 172 5.61 7.04 -24.05
N GLU A 173 4.84 7.48 -25.06
CA GLU A 173 5.37 8.20 -26.25
C GLU A 173 6.27 9.40 -25.87
N ASP A 174 6.14 9.92 -24.64
CA ASP A 174 6.93 11.01 -24.04
C ASP A 174 8.21 10.56 -23.28
N GLY A 175 8.56 9.27 -23.28
CA GLY A 175 9.77 8.75 -22.64
C GLY A 175 9.76 8.70 -21.12
N ILE A 176 8.61 8.95 -20.46
CA ILE A 176 8.48 8.86 -19.01
C ILE A 176 8.28 7.39 -18.62
N THR A 177 9.10 6.93 -17.70
CA THR A 177 9.04 5.60 -17.10
C THR A 177 8.37 5.72 -15.73
N ASP A 178 7.18 5.13 -15.56
CA ASP A 178 6.58 5.00 -14.24
C ASP A 178 7.26 3.83 -13.51
N SER A 179 8.12 4.16 -12.55
CA SER A 179 8.65 3.19 -11.60
C SER A 179 7.69 3.14 -10.42
N VAL A 180 7.13 1.97 -10.14
CA VAL A 180 6.37 1.76 -8.91
C VAL A 180 7.35 1.20 -7.88
N PRO A 181 7.71 1.96 -6.83
CA PRO A 181 8.57 1.43 -5.77
C PRO A 181 7.85 0.32 -5.02
N SER A 182 8.59 -0.69 -4.58
CA SER A 182 8.05 -1.63 -3.60
C SER A 182 7.72 -0.89 -2.31
N GLY A 183 6.62 -1.24 -1.65
CA GLY A 183 6.25 -0.51 -0.44
C GLY A 183 5.01 -0.98 0.30
N ILE A 184 4.74 -0.29 1.40
CA ILE A 184 3.55 -0.48 2.22
C ILE A 184 2.80 0.84 2.22
N SER A 185 1.51 0.83 1.88
CA SER A 185 0.76 2.07 1.83
C SER A 185 -0.71 2.00 2.25
N SER A 186 -1.16 3.08 2.88
CA SER A 186 -2.58 3.33 3.16
C SER A 186 -2.98 4.66 2.55
N ARG A 187 -3.84 4.61 1.52
CA ARG A 187 -4.01 5.73 0.59
C ARG A 187 -5.48 6.07 0.32
N ILE A 188 -5.79 7.35 0.40
CA ILE A 188 -7.02 7.93 -0.18
C ILE A 188 -6.63 8.63 -1.48
N SER A 189 -7.10 8.12 -2.62
CA SER A 189 -6.71 8.63 -3.94
C SER A 189 -7.26 10.04 -4.21
N THR A 190 -6.83 10.66 -5.31
CA THR A 190 -7.31 11.99 -5.75
C THR A 190 -8.81 12.05 -6.03
N LEU A 191 -9.43 10.87 -6.25
CA LEU A 191 -10.87 10.69 -6.41
C LEU A 191 -11.56 10.35 -5.08
N GLY A 192 -10.80 9.93 -4.07
CA GLY A 192 -11.33 9.41 -2.81
C GLY A 192 -11.74 10.45 -1.78
N THR A 193 -12.51 10.09 -0.77
CA THR A 193 -12.82 10.91 0.41
C THR A 193 -13.03 10.00 1.61
N GLY A 194 -12.41 10.35 2.73
CA GLY A 194 -12.35 9.54 3.95
C GLY A 194 -10.97 9.61 4.57
N ASP A 195 -10.79 8.97 5.71
CA ASP A 195 -9.53 8.99 6.44
C ASP A 195 -8.65 7.80 6.02
N SER A 196 -7.34 8.04 5.85
CA SER A 196 -6.38 6.95 5.60
C SER A 196 -6.19 6.15 6.90
N GLY A 197 -6.16 4.82 6.81
CA GLY A 197 -5.84 3.94 7.94
C GLY A 197 -4.37 4.03 8.33
N ASP A 198 -4.06 3.59 9.55
CA ASP A 198 -2.72 3.60 10.12
C ASP A 198 -1.86 2.45 9.59
N ILE A 199 -0.54 2.64 9.65
CA ILE A 199 0.44 1.56 9.43
C ILE A 199 1.16 1.30 10.74
N ASN A 200 1.00 0.08 11.29
CA ASN A 200 1.67 -0.35 12.51
C ASN A 200 2.65 -1.48 12.21
N ILE A 201 3.92 -1.29 12.57
CA ILE A 201 5.00 -2.22 12.29
C ILE A 201 5.71 -2.61 13.58
N LEU A 202 5.77 -3.91 13.83
CA LEU A 202 6.59 -4.52 14.84
C LEU A 202 7.56 -5.51 14.17
N THR A 203 8.86 -5.24 14.28
CA THR A 203 9.92 -6.12 13.76
C THR A 203 11.21 -6.01 14.58
N ASN A 204 12.20 -6.88 14.38
CA ASN A 204 13.53 -6.60 14.92
C ASN A 204 14.30 -5.69 13.96
N ASN A 205 14.25 -5.99 12.66
CA ASN A 205 14.98 -5.26 11.64
C ASN A 205 14.03 -4.76 10.55
N LEU A 206 14.15 -3.49 10.20
CA LEU A 206 13.46 -2.86 9.08
C LEU A 206 14.49 -2.26 8.12
N PHE A 207 14.59 -2.81 6.92
CA PHE A 207 15.45 -2.32 5.85
C PHE A 207 14.59 -1.76 4.73
N ILE A 208 14.77 -0.48 4.41
CA ILE A 208 14.10 0.19 3.30
C ILE A 208 15.20 0.71 2.37
N THR A 209 15.38 0.03 1.25
CA THR A 209 16.52 0.24 0.35
C THR A 209 16.05 0.54 -1.07
N ASN A 210 16.94 1.11 -1.86
CA ASN A 210 16.77 1.36 -3.30
C ASN A 210 15.46 2.07 -3.69
N GLY A 211 14.96 2.97 -2.85
CA GLY A 211 13.73 3.73 -3.12
C GLY A 211 12.46 3.08 -2.57
N GLY A 212 12.58 2.09 -1.67
CA GLY A 212 11.43 1.49 -1.01
C GLY A 212 10.64 2.51 -0.17
N GLU A 213 9.34 2.28 0.01
CA GLU A 213 8.46 3.25 0.65
C GLU A 213 7.55 2.64 1.72
N ILE A 214 7.35 3.39 2.80
CA ILE A 214 6.20 3.25 3.72
C ILE A 214 5.45 4.57 3.71
N ASP A 215 4.19 4.55 3.28
CA ASP A 215 3.42 5.78 3.04
C ASP A 215 1.99 5.70 3.56
N VAL A 216 1.61 6.69 4.36
CA VAL A 216 0.19 6.98 4.60
C VAL A 216 -0.13 8.30 3.94
N SER A 217 -1.05 8.30 2.97
CA SER A 217 -1.36 9.52 2.24
C SER A 217 -2.83 9.76 1.98
N ASN A 218 -3.21 11.03 2.04
CA ASN A 218 -4.52 11.53 1.62
C ASN A 218 -4.33 12.57 0.51
N PHE A 219 -4.87 12.28 -0.68
CA PHE A 219 -4.76 13.16 -1.85
C PHE A 219 -6.03 14.01 -2.07
N ARG A 220 -7.00 14.00 -1.15
CA ARG A 220 -8.25 14.75 -1.27
C ARG A 220 -8.81 15.25 0.08
N ILE A 221 -9.91 14.66 0.58
CA ILE A 221 -10.60 15.13 1.79
C ILE A 221 -10.52 14.01 2.82
N GLY A 222 -10.09 14.36 4.03
CA GLY A 222 -9.89 13.46 5.16
C GLY A 222 -8.45 13.55 5.71
N ASN A 223 -8.25 13.00 6.90
CA ASN A 223 -6.95 12.97 7.56
C ASN A 223 -6.10 11.82 7.01
N ALA A 224 -4.78 12.03 6.96
CA ALA A 224 -3.85 10.93 6.82
C ALA A 224 -3.69 10.22 8.17
N GLY A 225 -3.58 8.90 8.14
CA GLY A 225 -3.29 8.07 9.31
C GLY A 225 -1.84 8.16 9.77
N ASP A 226 -1.61 7.57 10.94
CA ASP A 226 -0.31 7.55 11.61
C ASP A 226 0.55 6.37 11.13
N ILE A 227 1.87 6.55 11.18
CA ILE A 227 2.85 5.46 11.02
C ILE A 227 3.50 5.21 12.37
N ASN A 228 3.33 4.00 12.90
CA ASN A 228 3.92 3.57 14.17
C ASN A 228 4.87 2.41 13.93
N ILE A 229 6.17 2.64 14.16
CA ILE A 229 7.21 1.62 13.95
C ILE A 229 7.91 1.34 15.26
N LYS A 230 7.95 0.06 15.62
CA LYS A 230 8.79 -0.47 16.67
C LYS A 230 9.75 -1.49 16.09
N ALA A 231 11.04 -1.15 16.07
CA ALA A 231 12.08 -2.02 15.55
C ALA A 231 13.39 -1.88 16.30
N ASP A 232 14.16 -2.95 16.49
CA ASP A 232 15.49 -2.82 17.09
C ASP A 232 16.44 -2.01 16.19
N THR A 233 16.42 -2.28 14.88
CA THR A 233 17.21 -1.56 13.87
C THR A 233 16.33 -1.12 12.71
N ILE A 234 16.54 0.11 12.26
CA ILE A 234 15.95 0.68 11.04
C ILE A 234 17.07 1.25 10.18
N GLU A 235 17.11 0.85 8.91
CA GLU A 235 18.01 1.39 7.90
C GLU A 235 17.22 1.88 6.70
N LEU A 236 17.42 3.15 6.36
CA LEU A 236 16.85 3.82 5.20
C LEU A 236 18.00 4.16 4.24
N ASP A 237 18.18 3.35 3.20
CA ASP A 237 19.19 3.64 2.17
C ASP A 237 18.52 4.21 0.92
N GLY A 238 18.64 5.53 0.75
CA GLY A 238 18.11 6.27 -0.39
C GLY A 238 18.89 6.13 -1.69
N GLN A 239 19.85 5.20 -1.80
CA GLN A 239 20.43 4.77 -3.10
C GLN A 239 19.37 4.07 -3.98
N GLY A 240 18.23 4.71 -4.22
CA GLY A 240 17.29 4.29 -5.23
C GLY A 240 17.77 4.67 -6.62
N VAL A 241 17.11 4.07 -7.60
CA VAL A 241 17.36 4.26 -9.04
C VAL A 241 17.53 5.76 -9.34
N SER A 242 18.76 6.17 -9.68
CA SER A 242 19.05 7.47 -10.27
C SER A 242 19.07 7.26 -11.78
N LYS A 243 17.90 7.26 -12.41
CA LYS A 243 17.79 7.01 -13.85
C LYS A 243 17.68 8.32 -14.58
N THR A 244 18.68 8.58 -15.40
CA THR A 244 18.65 9.67 -16.37
C THR A 244 17.77 9.25 -17.53
N ILE A 245 16.57 9.81 -17.60
CA ILE A 245 15.71 9.74 -18.78
C ILE A 245 16.18 10.84 -19.73
N VAL A 246 16.54 10.47 -20.96
CA VAL A 246 16.86 11.45 -22.02
C VAL A 246 15.55 11.81 -22.73
N ASN A 247 14.90 12.90 -22.31
CA ASN A 247 13.77 13.47 -23.05
C ASN A 247 14.29 14.57 -23.98
N ASN A 248 14.27 14.34 -25.29
CA ASN A 248 14.64 15.35 -26.30
C ASN A 248 16.02 16.02 -26.06
N GLY A 249 16.99 15.29 -25.51
CA GLY A 249 18.34 15.81 -25.20
C GLY A 249 18.45 16.57 -23.87
N GLN A 250 17.47 16.44 -22.97
CA GLN A 250 17.57 16.82 -21.57
C GLN A 250 17.66 15.57 -20.69
N ASP A 251 18.66 15.55 -19.83
CA ASP A 251 18.85 14.53 -18.81
C ASP A 251 17.92 14.83 -17.62
N LEU A 252 16.82 14.08 -17.49
CA LEU A 252 16.00 14.08 -16.29
C LEU A 252 16.50 12.98 -15.36
N THR A 253 17.23 13.34 -14.32
CA THR A 253 17.60 12.41 -13.26
C THR A 253 16.46 12.33 -12.24
N ILE A 254 15.73 11.23 -12.25
CA ILE A 254 14.81 10.86 -11.16
C ILE A 254 15.64 10.07 -10.16
N SER A 255 15.77 10.56 -8.93
CA SER A 255 16.39 9.81 -7.83
C SER A 255 15.29 9.30 -6.93
N ALA A 256 15.10 7.98 -6.87
CA ALA A 256 14.20 7.39 -5.89
C ALA A 256 14.83 7.48 -4.49
N THR A 257 14.08 7.98 -3.52
CA THR A 257 14.50 8.11 -2.11
C THR A 257 13.75 7.10 -1.27
N SER A 258 14.46 6.29 -0.49
CA SER A 258 13.82 5.41 0.48
C SER A 258 13.18 6.24 1.58
N ILE A 259 11.87 6.07 1.80
CA ILE A 259 11.10 7.05 2.56
C ILE A 259 10.07 6.39 3.48
N ILE A 260 9.95 6.93 4.70
CA ILE A 260 8.80 6.74 5.57
C ILE A 260 8.04 8.07 5.58
N SER A 261 6.79 8.09 5.12
CA SER A 261 6.07 9.35 5.00
C SER A 261 4.59 9.31 5.37
N SER A 262 4.12 10.37 6.03
CA SER A 262 2.70 10.62 6.27
C SER A 262 2.31 11.97 5.68
N ARG A 263 1.43 11.95 4.66
CA ARG A 263 1.29 13.08 3.73
C ARG A 263 -0.15 13.42 3.39
N THR A 264 -0.45 14.71 3.36
CA THR A 264 -1.70 15.23 2.79
C THR A 264 -1.36 16.13 1.60
N ILE A 265 -1.65 15.70 0.37
CA ILE A 265 -1.09 16.30 -0.85
C ILE A 265 -2.18 16.89 -1.74
N SER A 266 -2.11 18.20 -1.97
CA SER A 266 -2.95 18.90 -2.95
C SER A 266 -2.61 18.52 -4.39
N GLY A 267 -3.56 17.88 -5.08
CA GLY A 267 -3.51 17.71 -6.54
C GLY A 267 -3.90 18.98 -7.31
N ASN A 268 -3.68 18.97 -8.62
CA ASN A 268 -4.04 20.06 -9.53
C ASN A 268 -5.55 20.38 -9.44
N ASP A 269 -5.89 21.61 -9.05
CA ASP A 269 -7.26 22.18 -9.00
C ASP A 269 -8.27 21.56 -8.02
N ARG A 270 -7.83 20.81 -6.99
CA ARG A 270 -8.73 20.28 -5.93
C ARG A 270 -8.33 20.81 -4.57
N THR A 271 -9.30 21.29 -3.79
CA THR A 271 -9.08 21.62 -2.38
C THR A 271 -8.86 20.33 -1.60
N VAL A 272 -7.67 20.17 -1.05
CA VAL A 272 -7.35 19.11 -0.10
C VAL A 272 -7.56 19.63 1.30
N GLU A 273 -8.32 18.90 2.12
CA GLU A 273 -8.67 19.29 3.48
C GLU A 273 -8.48 18.09 4.41
N GLY A 274 -7.67 18.28 5.44
CA GLY A 274 -7.34 17.25 6.42
C GLY A 274 -5.97 17.44 7.03
N ASN A 275 -5.78 16.89 8.23
CA ASN A 275 -4.47 16.91 8.89
C ASN A 275 -3.58 15.80 8.33
N GLY A 276 -2.28 16.05 8.29
CA GLY A 276 -1.28 15.00 8.09
C GLY A 276 -1.15 14.16 9.35
N GLY A 277 -0.84 12.87 9.19
CA GLY A 277 -0.64 11.95 10.29
C GLY A 277 0.77 12.07 10.88
N ASN A 278 0.91 11.56 12.10
CA ASN A 278 2.17 11.52 12.83
C ASN A 278 2.99 10.30 12.43
N ILE A 279 4.31 10.41 12.60
CA ILE A 279 5.23 9.28 12.50
C ILE A 279 5.86 9.08 13.87
N SER A 280 5.69 7.90 14.46
CA SER A 280 6.30 7.49 15.72
C SER A 280 7.24 6.30 15.50
N ILE A 281 8.51 6.46 15.89
CA ILE A 281 9.54 5.42 15.75
C ILE A 281 10.16 5.15 17.13
N ASP A 282 10.02 3.92 17.64
CA ASP A 282 10.75 3.40 18.80
C ASP A 282 11.80 2.41 18.31
N THR A 283 13.09 2.75 18.47
CA THR A 283 14.18 1.92 18.00
C THR A 283 15.44 1.99 18.86
N ASN A 284 16.33 1.01 18.69
CA ASN A 284 17.69 1.14 19.22
C ASN A 284 18.58 1.92 18.23
N SER A 285 18.45 1.66 16.92
CA SER A 285 19.29 2.28 15.90
C SER A 285 18.48 2.67 14.67
N LEU A 286 18.46 3.97 14.34
CA LEU A 286 17.99 4.47 13.05
C LEU A 286 19.16 5.04 12.27
N VAL A 287 19.39 4.50 11.07
CA VAL A 287 20.40 4.99 10.12
C VAL A 287 19.71 5.38 8.83
N ALA A 288 19.95 6.61 8.37
CA ALA A 288 19.47 7.10 7.09
C ALA A 288 20.68 7.52 6.24
N THR A 289 20.89 6.83 5.12
CA THR A 289 22.00 7.06 4.19
C THR A 289 21.48 7.42 2.81
N ASN A 290 22.31 8.12 2.04
CA ASN A 290 22.10 8.39 0.63
C ASN A 290 20.72 9.01 0.26
N GLY A 291 20.17 9.85 1.14
CA GLY A 291 18.87 10.49 0.91
C GLY A 291 17.67 9.72 1.45
N GLY A 292 17.89 8.68 2.26
CA GLY A 292 16.83 8.08 3.08
C GLY A 292 16.18 9.13 3.98
N SER A 293 14.84 9.14 4.05
CA SER A 293 14.08 10.21 4.70
C SER A 293 12.90 9.72 5.56
N VAL A 294 12.54 10.53 6.55
CA VAL A 294 11.32 10.39 7.34
C VAL A 294 10.58 11.73 7.27
N ASP A 295 9.38 11.74 6.68
CA ASP A 295 8.70 12.98 6.29
C ASP A 295 7.22 13.01 6.72
N ALA A 296 6.84 14.05 7.46
CA ALA A 296 5.44 14.34 7.76
C ALA A 296 5.11 15.74 7.24
N PHE A 297 4.28 15.83 6.21
CA PHE A 297 3.93 17.13 5.63
C PHE A 297 2.50 17.19 5.09
N SER A 298 1.97 18.41 5.01
CA SER A 298 0.69 18.71 4.37
C SER A 298 0.86 19.88 3.41
N THR A 299 0.37 19.74 2.18
CA THR A 299 0.26 20.83 1.21
C THR A 299 -1.18 21.31 1.03
N GLY A 300 -2.13 20.70 1.75
CA GLY A 300 -3.54 21.06 1.77
C GLY A 300 -3.94 21.99 2.94
N ILE A 301 -5.24 22.11 3.16
CA ILE A 301 -5.85 22.82 4.28
C ILE A 301 -5.85 21.89 5.50
N GLY A 302 -4.97 22.15 6.47
CA GLY A 302 -4.85 21.36 7.69
C GLY A 302 -3.45 21.47 8.28
N ASN A 303 -3.22 20.88 9.45
CA ASN A 303 -1.88 20.85 10.04
C ASN A 303 -1.09 19.67 9.49
N ALA A 304 0.22 19.83 9.29
CA ALA A 304 1.12 18.70 9.12
C ALA A 304 1.24 17.90 10.44
N GLY A 305 1.57 16.62 10.32
CA GLY A 305 1.79 15.76 11.49
C GLY A 305 3.17 15.96 12.13
N ASN A 306 3.37 15.33 13.28
CA ASN A 306 4.64 15.36 13.99
C ASN A 306 5.46 14.10 13.71
N ILE A 307 6.78 14.25 13.65
CA ILE A 307 7.72 13.12 13.65
C ILE A 307 8.31 13.00 15.06
N THR A 308 8.17 11.85 15.69
CA THR A 308 8.77 11.52 16.98
C THR A 308 9.63 10.27 16.84
N ILE A 309 10.94 10.40 17.08
CA ILE A 309 11.89 9.29 17.00
C ILE A 309 12.54 9.13 18.38
N ASP A 310 12.31 7.98 19.02
CA ASP A 310 12.99 7.54 20.23
C ASP A 310 14.03 6.48 19.86
N ALA A 311 15.28 6.90 19.72
CA ALA A 311 16.40 6.05 19.35
C ALA A 311 17.39 5.90 20.53
N LYS A 312 17.57 4.67 21.02
CA LYS A 312 18.33 4.42 22.27
C LYS A 312 19.84 4.40 22.11
N ILE A 313 20.36 3.98 20.96
CA ILE A 313 21.78 3.75 20.71
C ILE A 313 22.32 4.67 19.62
N LYS A 314 21.67 4.71 18.45
CA LYS A 314 22.14 5.49 17.31
C LYS A 314 20.98 6.19 16.61
N LEU A 315 21.16 7.48 16.35
CA LEU A 315 20.27 8.29 15.52
C LEU A 315 21.14 9.05 14.50
N PHE A 316 20.97 8.71 13.22
CA PHE A 316 21.76 9.12 12.04
C PHE A 316 23.15 8.44 11.93
#